data_AF-A0A3D9DI10-F1
#
_entry.id   AF-A0A3D9DI10-F1
#
_cell.length_a   1.000
_cell.length_b   1.000
_cell.length_c   1.000
_cell.angle_alpha   90.00
_cell.angle_beta   90.00
_cell.angle_gamma   90.00
#
_symmetry.space_group_name_H-M   'P 1'
#
loop_
_entity.id
_entity.type
_entity.pdbx_description
1 polymer ?
#
loop_
_entity_poly.entity_id
_entity_poly.type
_entity_poly.pdbx_seq_one_letter_code
_entity_poly.pdbx_strand_id
1 'polypeptide(L)'
;MLSEKTFTIASVIWGVYMVYFLWDLLFRIPVKYIFDKREKSIYRKLFLTKKIMDFDEMTYFINDESGAYSYVIGKKKNHIVRNYRISNYFSGSKASRVKEEEFLENILYPVLDVIDIPINRPQ
;
A
#
# COMPACT_ATOMS: atom_id res chain seq x y z
N MET A 1 50.72 9.01 1.52
CA MET A 1 49.89 10.01 0.80
C MET A 1 48.86 9.38 -0.14
N LEU A 2 49.21 8.48 -1.07
CA LEU A 2 48.23 7.87 -2.00
C LEU A 2 47.16 7.03 -1.29
N SER A 3 47.56 6.21 -0.30
CA SER A 3 46.68 5.33 0.50
C SER A 3 45.60 6.09 1.29
N GLU A 4 45.92 7.27 1.81
CA GLU A 4 45.01 8.08 2.62
C GLU A 4 43.89 8.67 1.76
N LYS A 5 44.25 9.20 0.57
CA LYS A 5 43.29 9.70 -0.42
C LYS A 5 42.37 8.58 -0.92
N THR A 6 42.92 7.40 -1.19
CA THR A 6 42.13 6.22 -1.59
C THR A 6 41.17 5.77 -0.49
N PHE A 7 41.60 5.77 0.77
CA PHE A 7 40.74 5.43 1.91
C PHE A 7 39.60 6.44 2.11
N THR A 8 39.87 7.73 1.96
CA THR A 8 38.82 8.76 2.00
C THR A 8 37.80 8.56 0.90
N ILE A 9 38.25 8.33 -0.34
CA ILE A 9 37.35 8.10 -1.49
C ILE A 9 36.51 6.83 -1.27
N ALA A 10 37.12 5.73 -0.83
CA ALA A 10 36.42 4.49 -0.53
C ALA A 10 35.37 4.68 0.58
N SER A 11 35.70 5.44 1.63
CA SER A 11 34.78 5.71 2.74
C SER A 11 33.57 6.55 2.31
N VAL A 12 33.78 7.54 1.43
CA VAL A 12 32.69 8.34 0.86
C VAL A 12 31.77 7.48 0.00
N ILE A 13 32.33 6.65 -0.89
CA ILE A 13 31.55 5.74 -1.73
C ILE A 13 30.74 4.77 -0.87
N TRP A 14 31.37 4.16 0.14
CA TRP A 14 30.70 3.26 1.08
C TRP A 14 29.56 3.96 1.83
N GLY A 15 29.78 5.19 2.30
CA GLY A 15 28.74 5.98 2.97
C GLY A 15 27.53 6.24 2.08
N VAL A 16 27.74 6.60 0.80
CA VAL A 16 26.65 6.79 -0.16
C VAL A 16 25.87 5.49 -0.37
N TYR A 17 26.55 4.36 -0.58
CA TYR A 17 25.90 3.06 -0.72
C TYR A 17 25.10 2.66 0.53
N MET A 18 25.64 2.93 1.72
CA MET A 18 24.93 2.65 2.97
C MET A 18 23.66 3.48 3.12
N VAL A 19 23.67 4.76 2.70
CA VAL A 19 22.45 5.59 2.70
C VAL A 19 21.40 5.01 1.75
N TYR A 20 21.78 4.62 0.53
CA TYR A 20 20.85 3.98 -0.41
C TYR A 20 20.32 2.64 0.11
N PHE A 21 21.19 1.83 0.73
CA PHE A 21 20.80 0.55 1.31
C PHE A 21 19.80 0.73 2.45
N LEU A 22 20.05 1.67 3.37
CA LEU A 22 19.13 1.98 4.45
C LEU A 22 17.81 2.54 3.92
N TRP A 23 17.84 3.34 2.85
CA TRP A 23 16.63 3.83 2.20
C TRP A 23 15.82 2.67 1.61
N ASP A 24 16.43 1.78 0.83
CA ASP A 24 15.72 0.61 0.31
C ASP A 24 15.16 -0.24 1.46
N LEU A 25 15.95 -0.48 2.51
CA LEU A 25 15.52 -1.28 3.65
C LEU A 25 14.31 -0.66 4.39
N LEU A 26 14.28 0.65 4.57
CA LEU A 26 13.20 1.34 5.29
C LEU A 26 11.94 1.52 4.45
N PHE A 27 12.07 1.80 3.16
CA PHE A 27 10.95 2.14 2.28
C PHE A 27 10.38 0.95 1.50
N ARG A 28 11.11 -0.17 1.40
CA ARG A 28 10.63 -1.39 0.73
C ARG A 28 9.69 -2.24 1.59
N ILE A 29 9.54 -1.92 2.87
CA ILE A 29 8.65 -2.69 3.76
C ILE A 29 7.20 -2.55 3.28
N PRO A 30 6.51 -3.66 2.99
CA PRO A 30 5.13 -3.62 2.54
C PRO A 30 4.26 -3.00 3.63
N VAL A 31 3.54 -1.94 3.26
CA VAL A 31 2.56 -1.29 4.14
C VAL A 31 1.45 -2.29 4.42
N LYS A 32 1.21 -2.57 5.71
CA LYS A 32 0.08 -3.41 6.14
C LYS A 32 -1.06 -2.52 6.62
N TYR A 33 -2.29 -2.94 6.33
CA TYR A 33 -3.49 -2.27 6.83
C TYR A 33 -4.18 -3.19 7.85
N ILE A 34 -4.63 -2.61 8.95
CA ILE A 34 -5.36 -3.32 10.00
C ILE A 34 -6.73 -2.66 10.09
N PHE A 35 -7.77 -3.46 9.88
CA PHE A 35 -9.16 -3.06 9.99
C PHE A 35 -9.66 -3.50 11.36
N ASP A 36 -9.84 -2.55 12.29
CA ASP A 36 -10.33 -2.85 13.64
C ASP A 36 -11.85 -2.69 13.72
N LYS A 37 -12.56 -3.81 13.91
CA LYS A 37 -14.02 -3.85 14.04
C LYS A 37 -14.53 -3.19 15.33
N ARG A 38 -13.76 -3.23 16.41
CA ARG A 38 -14.18 -2.69 17.73
C ARG A 38 -14.19 -1.17 17.72
N GLU A 39 -13.13 -0.58 17.20
CA GLU A 39 -12.98 0.88 17.11
C GLU A 39 -13.53 1.47 15.81
N LYS A 40 -14.03 0.61 14.90
CA LYS A 40 -14.49 1.00 13.57
C LYS A 40 -13.48 1.88 12.83
N SER A 41 -12.20 1.51 12.92
CA SER A 41 -11.06 2.34 12.50
C SER A 41 -10.06 1.56 11.66
N ILE A 42 -9.50 2.22 10.64
CA ILE A 42 -8.47 1.66 9.77
C ILE A 42 -7.11 2.23 10.20
N TYR A 43 -6.17 1.32 10.41
CA TYR A 43 -4.81 1.61 10.80
C TYR A 43 -3.84 1.23 9.70
N ARG A 44 -2.84 2.09 9.45
CA ARG A 44 -1.69 1.80 8.61
C ARG A 44 -0.52 1.41 9.49
N LYS A 45 0.08 0.26 9.21
CA LYS A 45 1.28 -0.24 9.87
C LYS A 45 2.44 -0.29 8.88
N LEU A 46 3.44 0.56 9.12
CA LEU A 46 4.73 0.52 8.44
C LEU A 46 5.79 0.06 9.44
N PHE A 47 6.16 0.96 10.37
CA PHE A 47 6.93 0.65 11.58
C PHE A 47 6.08 0.89 12.84
N LEU A 48 5.33 1.99 12.83
CA LEU A 48 4.34 2.35 13.84
C LEU A 48 2.94 2.16 13.28
N THR A 49 2.01 1.79 14.15
CA THR A 49 0.58 1.72 13.82
C THR A 49 -0.01 3.12 13.94
N LYS A 50 -0.50 3.68 12.83
CA LYS A 50 -1.13 5.01 12.80
C LYS A 50 -2.54 4.91 12.25
N LYS A 51 -3.52 5.49 12.95
CA LYS A 51 -4.89 5.61 12.45
C LYS A 51 -4.90 6.47 11.19
N ILE A 52 -5.52 5.98 10.12
CA ILE A 52 -5.61 6.70 8.84
C ILE A 52 -7.02 7.22 8.54
N MET A 53 -8.06 6.44 8.87
CA MET A 53 -9.47 6.81 8.70
C MET A 53 -10.39 5.94 9.55
N ASP A 54 -11.63 6.40 9.76
CA ASP A 54 -12.73 5.61 10.33
C ASP A 54 -13.49 4.84 9.24
N PHE A 55 -14.21 3.79 9.61
CA PHE A 55 -14.97 2.94 8.68
C PHE A 55 -16.08 3.73 7.96
N ASP A 56 -16.79 4.61 8.67
CA ASP A 56 -17.87 5.44 8.11
C ASP A 56 -17.38 6.41 7.02
N GLU A 57 -16.09 6.76 7.07
CA GLU A 57 -15.49 7.69 6.10
C GLU A 57 -14.81 6.98 4.93
N MET A 58 -14.78 5.64 4.94
CA MET A 58 -14.08 4.84 3.93
C MET A 58 -14.89 4.80 2.63
N THR A 59 -14.19 4.99 1.52
CA THR A 59 -14.69 4.74 0.16
C THR A 59 -13.67 3.95 -0.61
N TYR A 60 -14.10 2.96 -1.40
CA TYR A 60 -13.22 2.25 -2.33
C TYR A 60 -13.39 2.80 -3.75
N PHE A 61 -12.31 2.82 -4.51
CA PHE A 61 -12.32 3.16 -5.93
C PHE A 61 -11.20 2.42 -6.66
N ILE A 62 -11.37 2.29 -7.97
CA ILE A 62 -10.38 1.67 -8.85
C ILE A 62 -9.53 2.79 -9.42
N ASN A 63 -8.22 2.72 -9.20
CA ASN A 63 -7.27 3.60 -9.85
C ASN A 63 -6.70 2.88 -11.07
N ASP A 64 -6.97 3.39 -12.27
CA ASP A 64 -6.48 2.88 -13.55
C ASP A 64 -5.28 3.72 -14.01
N GLU A 65 -4.12 3.08 -14.08
CA GLU A 65 -2.87 3.65 -14.56
C GLU A 65 -2.45 2.89 -15.83
N SER A 66 -2.83 3.44 -16.99
CA SER A 66 -2.32 3.02 -18.31
C SER A 66 -2.37 1.51 -18.59
N GLY A 67 -3.51 0.86 -18.33
CA GLY A 67 -3.74 -0.56 -18.66
C GLY A 67 -3.44 -1.54 -17.52
N ALA A 68 -3.00 -1.04 -16.37
CA ALA A 68 -3.02 -1.75 -15.11
C ALA A 68 -3.82 -0.94 -14.08
N TYR A 69 -4.66 -1.61 -13.30
CA TYR A 69 -5.47 -0.96 -12.28
C TYR A 69 -5.22 -1.56 -10.90
N SER A 70 -5.56 -0.80 -9.86
CA SER A 70 -5.45 -1.24 -8.47
C SER A 70 -6.64 -0.75 -7.66
N TYR A 71 -7.04 -1.54 -6.66
CA TYR A 71 -8.06 -1.16 -5.70
C TYR A 71 -7.42 -0.28 -4.62
N VAL A 72 -8.06 0.86 -4.40
CA VAL A 72 -7.60 1.92 -3.52
C VAL A 72 -8.72 2.31 -2.57
N ILE A 73 -8.38 2.54 -1.31
CA ILE A 73 -9.29 3.06 -0.29
C ILE A 73 -8.95 4.51 -0.02
N GLY A 74 -9.95 5.35 0.10
CA GLY A 74 -9.77 6.77 0.38
C GLY A 74 -10.84 7.29 1.32
N LYS A 75 -10.58 8.48 1.85
CA LYS A 75 -11.54 9.19 2.71
C LYS A 75 -12.58 9.90 1.83
N LYS A 76 -13.88 9.63 2.00
CA LYS A 76 -15.00 10.19 1.19
C LYS A 76 -14.84 11.68 0.87
N LYS A 77 -14.56 12.49 1.89
CA LYS A 77 -14.44 13.96 1.79
C LYS A 77 -13.09 14.45 1.22
N ASN A 78 -12.03 13.64 1.24
CA ASN A 78 -10.64 14.02 0.89
C ASN A 78 -9.91 12.91 0.10
N HIS A 79 -10.61 12.24 -0.82
CA HIS A 79 -10.12 11.06 -1.54
C HIS A 79 -8.91 11.37 -2.44
N ILE A 80 -8.80 12.61 -2.94
CA ILE A 80 -7.66 13.08 -3.75
C ILE A 80 -6.36 13.11 -2.93
N VAL A 81 -6.43 13.55 -1.67
CA VAL A 81 -5.23 13.75 -0.82
C VAL A 81 -4.89 12.50 -0.01
N ARG A 82 -5.91 11.73 0.40
CA ARG A 82 -5.75 10.56 1.28
C ARG A 82 -6.30 9.32 0.60
N ASN A 83 -5.57 8.85 -0.40
CA ASN A 83 -5.77 7.56 -1.04
C ASN A 83 -4.69 6.56 -0.59
N TYR A 84 -5.09 5.31 -0.42
CA TYR A 84 -4.25 4.23 0.09
C TYR A 84 -4.50 2.99 -0.74
N ARG A 85 -3.49 2.55 -1.50
CA ARG A 85 -3.59 1.32 -2.29
C ARG A 85 -3.67 0.11 -1.34
N ILE A 86 -4.64 -0.77 -1.60
CA ILE A 86 -4.88 -2.00 -0.81
C ILE A 86 -4.65 -3.28 -1.60
N SER A 87 -4.60 -3.21 -2.93
CA SER A 87 -4.30 -4.36 -3.78
C SER A 87 -2.96 -4.22 -4.50
N ASN A 88 -2.50 -5.33 -5.08
CA ASN A 88 -1.49 -5.29 -6.13
C ASN A 88 -2.05 -4.65 -7.41
N TYR A 89 -1.17 -4.33 -8.35
CA TYR A 89 -1.57 -3.98 -9.71
C TYR A 89 -2.13 -5.22 -10.41
N PHE A 90 -3.29 -5.07 -11.01
CA PHE A 90 -3.94 -6.05 -11.86
C PHE A 90 -3.92 -5.56 -13.31
N SER A 91 -3.80 -6.49 -14.25
CA SER A 91 -3.89 -6.26 -15.68
C SER A 91 -4.98 -7.13 -16.29
N GLY A 92 -5.34 -6.86 -17.55
CA GLY A 92 -6.31 -7.68 -18.30
C GLY A 92 -5.85 -9.11 -18.63
N SER A 93 -4.66 -9.54 -18.20
CA SER A 93 -4.15 -10.89 -18.45
C SER A 93 -4.90 -11.96 -17.64
N LYS A 94 -5.06 -13.17 -18.19
CA LYS A 94 -5.79 -14.27 -17.54
C LYS A 94 -5.24 -14.60 -16.15
N ALA A 95 -3.92 -14.66 -15.99
CA ALA A 95 -3.29 -14.93 -14.71
C ALA A 95 -3.51 -13.81 -13.69
N SER A 96 -3.59 -12.55 -14.14
CA SER A 96 -3.88 -11.43 -13.26
C SER A 96 -5.34 -11.42 -12.80
N ARG A 97 -6.29 -11.79 -13.66
CA ARG A 97 -7.71 -11.87 -13.31
C ARG A 97 -7.97 -12.90 -12.20
N VAL A 98 -7.31 -14.06 -12.26
CA VAL A 98 -7.42 -15.07 -11.19
C VAL A 98 -6.92 -14.52 -9.85
N LYS A 99 -5.79 -13.80 -9.85
CA LYS A 99 -5.27 -13.16 -8.63
C LYS A 99 -6.16 -12.02 -8.13
N GLU A 100 -6.83 -11.34 -9.04
CA GLU A 100 -7.80 -10.31 -8.70
C GLU A 100 -9.03 -10.93 -8.03
N GLU A 101 -9.61 -11.98 -8.62
CA GLU A 101 -10.74 -12.72 -8.04
C GLU A 101 -10.38 -13.24 -6.64
N GLU A 102 -9.20 -13.83 -6.48
CA GLU A 102 -8.71 -14.30 -5.17
C GLU A 102 -8.61 -13.15 -4.15
N PHE A 103 -8.13 -11.98 -4.57
CA PHE A 103 -8.08 -10.78 -3.73
C PHE A 103 -9.49 -10.27 -3.37
N LEU A 104 -10.42 -10.26 -4.32
CA LEU A 104 -11.78 -9.80 -4.12
C LEU A 104 -12.50 -10.69 -3.11
N GLU A 105 -12.47 -12.01 -3.32
CA GLU A 105 -13.18 -12.99 -2.49
C GLU A 105 -12.61 -13.12 -1.08
N ASN A 106 -11.28 -13.15 -0.95
CA ASN A 106 -10.64 -13.46 0.33
C ASN A 106 -10.29 -12.22 1.16
N ILE A 107 -10.19 -11.04 0.54
CA ILE A 107 -9.72 -9.82 1.21
C ILE A 107 -10.75 -8.70 1.09
N LEU A 108 -11.13 -8.29 -0.12
CA LEU A 108 -11.95 -7.10 -0.29
C LEU A 108 -13.38 -7.30 0.23
N TYR A 109 -14.08 -8.35 -0.22
CA TYR A 109 -15.47 -8.59 0.19
C TYR A 109 -15.63 -8.82 1.69
N PRO A 110 -14.80 -9.64 2.37
CA PRO A 110 -14.90 -9.80 3.81
C PRO A 110 -14.67 -8.49 4.57
N VAL A 111 -13.75 -7.64 4.10
CA VAL A 111 -13.54 -6.31 4.68
C VAL A 111 -14.78 -5.43 4.48
N LEU A 112 -15.33 -5.39 3.26
CA LEU A 112 -16.52 -4.59 2.93
C LEU A 112 -17.77 -5.05 3.70
N ASP A 113 -17.96 -6.36 3.87
CA ASP A 113 -19.06 -6.93 4.64
C ASP A 113 -18.96 -6.58 6.14
N VAL A 114 -17.74 -6.51 6.69
CA VAL A 114 -17.51 -6.10 8.10
C VAL A 114 -17.87 -4.63 8.35
N ILE A 115 -17.74 -3.79 7.33
CA ILE A 115 -17.92 -2.33 7.41
C ILE A 115 -19.26 -1.85 6.85
N ASP A 116 -20.13 -2.77 6.42
CA ASP A 116 -21.47 -2.51 5.90
C ASP A 116 -21.49 -1.49 4.75
N ILE A 117 -20.45 -1.51 3.91
CA ILE A 117 -20.39 -0.66 2.72
C ILE A 117 -21.10 -1.35 1.56
N PRO A 118 -22.05 -0.69 0.89
CA PRO A 118 -22.72 -1.27 -0.27
C PRO A 118 -21.73 -1.53 -1.40
N ILE A 119 -21.67 -2.79 -1.84
CA ILE A 119 -20.76 -3.25 -2.89
C ILE A 119 -21.51 -3.31 -4.21
N ASN A 120 -20.98 -2.69 -5.26
CA ASN A 120 -21.42 -3.01 -6.61
C ASN A 120 -20.70 -4.29 -7.05
N ARG A 121 -21.24 -5.46 -6.67
CA ARG A 121 -20.69 -6.76 -7.08
C ARG A 121 -21.03 -6.97 -8.55
N PRO A 122 -20.06 -7.22 -9.46
CA PRO A 122 -20.40 -7.75 -10.76
C PRO A 122 -21.14 -9.07 -10.55
N GLN A 123 -22.38 -9.16 -11.07
CA GLN A 123 -23.20 -10.37 -11.03
C GLN A 123 -22.65 -11.44 -11.96
#